data_AF-A0A7C5AC90-F1
#
_entry.id   AF-A0A7C5AC90-F1
#
_cell.length_a   1.000
_cell.length_b   1.000
_cell.length_c   1.000
_cell.angle_alpha   90.00
_cell.angle_beta   90.00
_cell.angle_gamma   90.00
#
_symmetry.space_group_name_H-M   'P 1'
#
loop_
_entity.id
_entity.type
_entity.pdbx_description
1 polymer ?
#
loop_
_entity_poly.entity_id
_entity_poly.type
_entity_poly.pdbx_seq_one_letter_code
_entity_poly.pdbx_strand_id
1 'polypeptide(L)'
;MPQVTIQNTAETIEVPPNKNLREALMAAKEPLYDGFHKIVNCHGKGLCASCEVLVIEGAEHLTERTPKEVKKLKTWDATRRLACQCAIIGDKDITINTLAL
;
A
#
# COMPACT_ATOMS: atom_id res chain seq x y z
N MET A 1 -7.86 -3.48 -16.16
CA MET A 1 -7.79 -3.30 -14.70
C MET A 1 -6.32 -3.26 -14.36
N PRO A 2 -5.83 -2.24 -13.64
CA PRO A 2 -4.43 -2.19 -13.26
C PRO A 2 -4.05 -3.38 -12.38
N GLN A 3 -2.79 -3.75 -12.43
CA GLN A 3 -2.20 -4.81 -11.63
C GLN A 3 -1.31 -4.23 -10.53
N VAL A 4 -1.27 -4.93 -9.39
CA VAL A 4 -0.29 -4.71 -8.33
C VAL A 4 0.57 -5.96 -8.23
N THR A 5 1.84 -5.82 -8.57
CA THR A 5 2.83 -6.88 -8.35
C THR A 5 3.45 -6.70 -6.97
N ILE A 6 3.33 -7.73 -6.12
CA ILE A 6 3.99 -7.81 -4.81
C ILE A 6 5.29 -8.59 -4.98
N GLN A 7 6.40 -7.87 -5.19
CA GLN A 7 7.67 -8.48 -5.61
C GLN A 7 8.21 -9.48 -4.57
N ASN A 8 8.01 -9.24 -3.28
CA ASN A 8 8.52 -10.11 -2.21
C ASN A 8 7.70 -11.40 -1.98
N THR A 9 6.47 -11.49 -2.49
CA THR A 9 5.67 -12.74 -2.51
C THR A 9 5.60 -13.37 -3.89
N ALA A 10 6.09 -12.67 -4.93
CA ALA A 10 5.95 -13.03 -6.35
C ALA A 10 4.49 -13.13 -6.83
N GLU A 11 3.55 -12.53 -6.08
CA GLU A 11 2.13 -12.50 -6.41
C GLU A 11 1.78 -11.26 -7.24
N THR A 12 0.74 -11.36 -8.06
CA THR A 12 0.17 -10.23 -8.80
C THR A 12 -1.34 -10.27 -8.71
N ILE A 13 -1.93 -9.14 -8.32
CA ILE A 13 -3.38 -9.02 -8.12
C ILE A 13 -3.97 -8.00 -9.10
N GLU A 14 -5.13 -8.31 -9.66
CA GLU A 14 -5.92 -7.34 -10.40
C GLU A 14 -6.67 -6.44 -9.42
N VAL A 15 -6.59 -5.12 -9.64
CA VAL A 15 -7.19 -4.13 -8.75
C VAL A 15 -8.11 -3.22 -9.57
N PRO A 16 -9.37 -2.98 -9.14
CA PRO A 16 -10.21 -1.99 -9.80
C PRO A 16 -9.58 -0.59 -9.74
N PRO A 17 -9.68 0.22 -10.80
CA PRO A 17 -9.20 1.60 -10.78
C PRO A 17 -9.76 2.37 -9.57
N ASN A 18 -8.93 3.22 -8.97
CA ASN A 18 -9.26 4.01 -7.77
C ASN A 18 -9.60 3.20 -6.51
N LYS A 19 -9.38 1.87 -6.49
CA LYS A 19 -9.53 1.07 -5.28
C LYS A 19 -8.42 1.38 -4.29
N ASN A 20 -8.78 1.46 -3.00
CA ASN A 20 -7.83 1.64 -1.91
C ASN A 20 -6.85 0.46 -1.85
N LEU A 21 -5.55 0.73 -1.84
CA LEU A 21 -4.51 -0.30 -1.95
C LEU A 21 -4.53 -1.27 -0.75
N ARG A 22 -4.75 -0.77 0.47
CA ARG A 22 -4.92 -1.66 1.65
C ARG A 22 -6.10 -2.60 1.47
N GLU A 23 -7.24 -2.09 1.02
CA GLU A 23 -8.42 -2.95 0.83
C GLU A 23 -8.19 -4.02 -0.23
N ALA A 24 -7.51 -3.67 -1.33
CA ALA A 24 -7.15 -4.61 -2.39
C ALA A 24 -6.25 -5.74 -1.88
N LEU A 25 -5.15 -5.39 -1.19
CA LEU A 25 -4.22 -6.37 -0.60
C LEU A 25 -4.92 -7.27 0.42
N MET A 26 -5.74 -6.70 1.30
CA MET A 26 -6.49 -7.46 2.30
C MET A 26 -7.52 -8.40 1.66
N ALA A 27 -8.21 -7.97 0.59
CA ALA A 27 -9.17 -8.80 -0.14
C ALA A 27 -8.48 -9.97 -0.87
N ALA A 28 -7.28 -9.74 -1.41
CA ALA A 28 -6.43 -10.76 -1.99
C ALA A 28 -5.77 -11.68 -0.93
N LYS A 29 -5.91 -11.37 0.36
CA LYS A 29 -5.27 -12.07 1.48
C LYS A 29 -3.74 -11.98 1.46
N GLU A 30 -3.19 -10.96 0.80
CA GLU A 30 -1.77 -10.69 0.81
C GLU A 30 -1.31 -10.23 2.20
N PRO A 31 -0.13 -10.69 2.68
CA PRO A 31 0.41 -10.29 3.96
C PRO A 31 0.81 -8.81 3.90
N LEU A 32 0.02 -7.96 4.55
CA LEU A 32 0.29 -6.53 4.70
C LEU A 32 0.76 -6.16 6.11
N TYR A 33 0.36 -6.94 7.12
CA TYR A 33 0.66 -6.68 8.52
C TYR A 33 1.50 -7.80 9.11
N ASP A 34 2.51 -7.42 9.88
CA ASP A 34 3.36 -8.36 10.62
C ASP A 34 3.18 -8.26 12.14
N GLY A 35 3.52 -9.36 12.85
CA GLY A 35 3.52 -9.46 14.30
C GLY A 35 2.20 -9.00 14.93
N PHE A 36 2.30 -8.19 15.98
CA PHE A 36 1.14 -7.66 16.70
C PHE A 36 0.25 -6.76 15.83
N HIS A 37 0.77 -6.15 14.77
CA HIS A 37 -0.01 -5.27 13.90
C HIS A 37 -1.07 -6.01 13.08
N LYS A 38 -1.03 -7.34 13.01
CA LYS A 38 -2.16 -8.15 12.52
C LYS A 38 -3.44 -7.91 13.32
N ILE A 39 -3.30 -7.56 14.61
CA ILE A 39 -4.42 -7.31 15.53
C ILE A 39 -4.57 -5.82 15.85
N VAL A 40 -3.48 -5.11 16.12
CA VAL A 40 -3.54 -3.72 16.66
C VAL A 40 -3.34 -2.61 15.61
N ASN A 41 -3.59 -2.88 14.33
CA ASN A 41 -3.50 -1.84 13.30
C ASN A 41 -4.63 -0.81 13.43
N CYS A 42 -4.44 0.38 12.84
CA CYS A 42 -5.42 1.47 12.92
C CYS A 42 -6.62 1.31 11.97
N HIS A 43 -6.81 0.14 11.35
CA HIS A 43 -7.88 -0.14 10.38
C HIS A 43 -7.98 0.89 9.23
N GLY A 44 -6.84 1.41 8.78
CA GLY A 44 -6.77 2.32 7.63
C GLY A 44 -6.98 3.81 7.94
N LYS A 45 -6.94 4.22 9.22
CA LYS A 45 -7.14 5.62 9.63
C LYS A 45 -5.93 6.55 9.41
N GLY A 46 -4.80 6.02 8.92
CA GLY A 46 -3.55 6.77 8.71
C GLY A 46 -2.77 7.08 9.99
N LEU A 47 -2.96 6.28 11.06
CA LEU A 47 -2.43 6.60 12.40
C LEU A 47 -1.21 5.77 12.82
N CYS A 48 -1.10 4.50 12.41
CA CYS A 48 -0.10 3.57 12.96
C CYS A 48 1.11 3.30 12.07
N ALA A 49 1.12 3.74 10.81
CA ALA A 49 2.11 3.39 9.77
C ALA A 49 2.27 1.89 9.46
N SER A 50 1.64 0.97 10.19
CA SER A 50 1.85 -0.47 10.02
C SER A 50 1.32 -1.09 8.72
N CYS A 51 0.61 -0.34 7.87
CA CYS A 51 0.22 -0.76 6.51
C CYS A 51 1.17 -0.18 5.45
N GLU A 52 2.41 0.03 5.84
CA GLU A 52 3.43 0.53 4.95
C GLU A 52 3.68 -0.45 3.81
N VAL A 53 3.88 0.11 2.62
CA VAL A 53 4.42 -0.59 1.45
C VAL A 53 5.58 0.21 0.88
N LEU A 54 6.57 -0.48 0.34
CA LEU A 54 7.65 0.12 -0.41
C LEU A 54 7.27 0.10 -1.89
N VAL A 55 7.16 1.26 -2.54
CA VAL A 55 6.88 1.33 -3.97
C VAL A 55 8.18 1.19 -4.74
N ILE A 56 8.27 0.16 -5.56
CA ILE A 56 9.42 -0.14 -6.42
C ILE A 56 9.26 0.56 -7.77
N GLU A 57 8.06 0.50 -8.34
CA GLU A 57 7.73 1.11 -9.64
C GLU A 57 6.30 1.66 -9.64
N GLY A 58 6.05 2.70 -10.44
CA GLY A 58 4.70 3.26 -10.65
C GLY A 58 4.20 4.15 -9.51
N ALA A 59 5.09 4.85 -8.80
CA ALA A 59 4.69 5.78 -7.72
C ALA A 59 3.80 6.92 -8.22
N GLU A 60 4.00 7.36 -9.46
CA GLU A 60 3.19 8.34 -10.19
C GLU A 60 1.81 7.82 -10.60
N HIS A 61 1.58 6.51 -10.52
CA HIS A 61 0.27 5.89 -10.74
C HIS A 61 -0.56 5.82 -9.45
N LEU A 62 -0.06 6.36 -8.34
CA LEU A 62 -0.81 6.42 -7.09
C LEU A 62 -1.36 7.82 -6.85
N THR A 63 -2.50 7.90 -6.15
CA THR A 63 -3.02 9.17 -5.64
C THR A 63 -1.98 9.93 -4.84
N GLU A 64 -2.07 11.26 -4.89
CA GLU A 64 -1.24 12.15 -4.08
C GLU A 64 -1.29 11.76 -2.59
N ARG A 65 -0.20 12.05 -1.88
CA ARG A 65 -0.12 11.75 -0.45
C ARG A 65 -1.11 12.63 0.31
N THR A 66 -1.90 12.00 1.19
CA THR A 66 -2.78 12.75 2.08
C THR A 66 -1.97 13.50 3.14
N PRO A 67 -2.50 14.57 3.76
CA PRO A 67 -1.81 15.26 4.86
C PRO A 67 -1.45 14.33 6.04
N LYS A 68 -2.29 13.32 6.29
CA LYS A 68 -2.02 12.29 7.31
C LYS A 68 -0.81 11.45 6.92
N GLU A 69 -0.77 11.00 5.67
CA GLU A 69 0.36 10.23 5.14
C GLU A 69 1.66 11.04 5.19
N VAL A 70 1.64 12.29 4.70
CA VAL A 70 2.80 13.20 4.74
C VAL A 70 3.29 13.39 6.18
N LYS A 71 2.38 13.65 7.12
CA LYS A 71 2.75 13.82 8.54
C LYS A 71 3.32 12.53 9.13
N LYS A 72 2.72 11.38 8.80
CA LYS A 72 3.09 10.07 9.38
C LYS A 72 4.43 9.56 8.85
N LEU A 73 4.74 9.81 7.58
CA LEU A 73 5.95 9.35 6.90
C LEU A 73 7.02 10.45 6.73
N LYS A 74 6.88 11.57 7.46
CA LYS A 74 7.71 12.78 7.28
C LYS A 74 9.22 12.52 7.28
N THR A 75 9.70 11.54 8.06
CA THR A 75 11.13 11.24 8.22
C THR A 75 11.56 9.99 7.43
N TRP A 76 10.68 9.43 6.59
CA TRP A 76 10.88 8.18 5.88
C TRP A 76 11.21 8.46 4.41
N ASP A 77 11.79 7.47 3.73
CA ASP A 77 12.11 7.58 2.32
C ASP A 77 10.86 7.81 1.44
N ALA A 78 11.03 8.55 0.35
CA ALA A 78 9.94 8.95 -0.54
C ALA A 78 9.25 7.77 -1.26
N THR A 79 9.90 6.60 -1.35
CA THR A 79 9.34 5.36 -1.91
C THR A 79 8.31 4.71 -0.99
N ARG A 80 8.27 5.07 0.30
CA ARG A 80 7.37 4.44 1.29
C ARG A 80 5.99 5.05 1.26
N ARG A 81 4.94 4.25 1.08
CA ARG A 81 3.53 4.69 1.08
C ARG A 81 2.74 4.03 2.21
N LEU A 82 1.70 4.70 2.68
CA LEU A 82 0.68 4.03 3.49
C LEU A 82 -0.37 3.44 2.55
N ALA A 83 -0.45 2.11 2.43
CA ALA A 83 -1.42 1.46 1.56
C ALA A 83 -2.87 1.88 1.85
N CYS A 84 -3.18 2.28 3.08
CA CYS A 84 -4.51 2.77 3.44
C CYS A 84 -4.82 4.20 2.99
N GLN A 85 -3.83 4.97 2.55
CA GLN A 85 -3.97 6.37 2.15
C GLN A 85 -3.74 6.57 0.65
N CYS A 86 -3.59 5.50 -0.13
CA CYS A 86 -3.44 5.59 -1.57
C CYS A 86 -4.36 4.63 -2.33
N ALA A 87 -4.61 5.00 -3.59
CA ALA A 87 -5.28 4.19 -4.60
C ALA A 87 -4.52 4.29 -5.92
N ILE A 88 -4.73 3.32 -6.80
CA ILE A 88 -4.17 3.33 -8.17
C ILE A 88 -5.03 4.26 -9.04
N ILE A 89 -4.37 5.19 -9.74
CA ILE A 89 -4.99 6.12 -10.68
C ILE A 89 -5.02 5.48 -12.06
N GLY A 90 -6.20 5.44 -12.66
CA GLY A 90 -6.39 4.95 -14.02
C GLY A 90 -6.07 3.45 -14.15
N ASP A 91 -5.49 3.08 -15.29
CA ASP A 91 -5.32 1.69 -15.70
C ASP A 91 -3.85 1.26 -15.77
N LYS A 92 -2.97 1.88 -14.98
CA LYS A 92 -1.54 1.59 -14.98
C LYS A 92 -1.09 0.80 -13.76
N ASP A 93 -0.15 -0.11 -13.99
CA ASP A 93 0.35 -1.06 -13.00
C ASP A 93 1.34 -0.42 -12.01
N ILE A 94 1.50 -1.06 -10.85
CA ILE A 94 2.51 -0.71 -9.85
C ILE A 94 3.22 -1.96 -9.34
N THR A 95 4.46 -1.79 -8.88
CA THR A 95 5.23 -2.83 -8.19
C THR A 95 5.55 -2.37 -6.79
N ILE A 96 5.28 -3.22 -5.80
CA ILE A 96 5.51 -2.93 -4.38
C ILE A 96 6.21 -4.10 -3.67
N ASN A 97 6.81 -3.80 -2.52
CA ASN A 97 7.04 -4.79 -1.47
C ASN A 97 6.12 -4.52 -0.29
N THR A 98 5.52 -5.57 0.25
CA THR A 98 4.94 -5.53 1.60
C THR A 98 6.04 -5.75 2.64
N LEU A 99 5.77 -5.41 3.89
CA LEU A 99 6.72 -5.58 4.99
C LEU A 99 6.42 -6.80 5.86
N ALA A 100 5.35 -7.53 5.56
CA ALA A 100 5.06 -8.79 6.19
C ALA A 100 5.67 -9.90 5.35
N LEU A 101 6.78 -10.44 5.84
CA LEU A 101 7.43 -11.66 5.35
C LEU A 101 7.27 -12.75 6.40
#